data_AF-A0A964LII2-F1
#
_entry.id   AF-A0A964LII2-F1
#
_cell.length_a   1.000
_cell.length_b   1.000
_cell.length_c   1.000
_cell.angle_alpha   90.00
_cell.angle_beta   90.00
_cell.angle_gamma   90.00
#
_symmetry.space_group_name_H-M   'P 1'
#
loop_
_entity.id
_entity.type
_entity.pdbx_description
1 polymer ?
#
loop_
_entity_poly.entity_id
_entity_poly.type
_entity_poly.pdbx_seq_one_letter_code
_entity_poly.pdbx_strand_id
1 'polypeptide(L)' 'MAFRKFVDRDGHEWEVRPRTRSDWDLAPFGGNPHRSRNAPSPGYEKDPFELSREELQTLLDSAPIPKPRAKKSPFGD' A
#
# COMPACT_ATOMS: atom_id res chain seq x y z
N MET A 1 8.28 -14.68 -1.58
CA MET A 1 7.98 -13.25 -1.80
C MET A 1 8.26 -12.53 -0.51
N ALA A 2 9.27 -11.65 -0.48
CA ALA A 2 9.62 -10.87 0.70
C ALA A 2 8.50 -9.86 0.97
N PHE A 3 8.02 -9.76 2.20
CA PHE A 3 7.08 -8.74 2.62
C PHE A 3 7.63 -8.06 3.87
N ARG A 4 7.45 -6.75 3.99
CA ARG A 4 7.90 -6.00 5.15
C ARG A 4 6.74 -5.36 5.87
N LYS A 5 6.75 -5.47 7.18
CA LYS A 5 5.85 -4.73 8.06
C LYS A 5 6.51 -3.46 8.53
N PHE A 6 5.77 -2.36 8.55
CA PHE A 6 6.22 -1.11 9.14
C PHE A 6 5.03 -0.39 9.79
N VAL A 7 5.33 0.47 10.75
CA VAL A 7 4.34 1.34 11.38
C VAL A 7 4.44 2.71 10.73
N ASP A 8 3.33 3.27 10.30
CA ASP A 8 3.21 4.63 9.78
C ASP A 8 3.49 5.68 10.89
N ARG A 9 3.65 6.94 10.51
CA ARG A 9 3.70 8.10 11.43
C ARG A 9 2.49 8.20 12.35
N ASP A 10 1.34 7.70 11.93
CA ASP A 10 0.08 7.73 12.68
C ASP A 10 -0.08 6.51 13.62
N GLY A 11 0.93 5.63 13.69
CA GLY A 11 0.87 4.43 14.53
C GLY A 11 0.14 3.24 13.88
N HIS A 12 -0.28 3.37 12.62
CA HIS A 12 -0.94 2.30 11.88
C HIS A 12 0.05 1.28 11.32
N GLU A 13 -0.20 -0.01 11.53
CA GLU A 13 0.62 -1.08 10.97
C GLU A 13 0.25 -1.35 9.52
N TRP A 14 1.26 -1.42 8.66
CA TRP A 14 1.14 -1.70 7.24
C TRP A 14 2.10 -2.80 6.83
N GLU A 15 1.67 -3.61 5.89
CA GLU A 15 2.46 -4.65 5.27
C GLU A 15 2.65 -4.37 3.80
N VAL A 16 3.91 -4.24 3.39
CA VAL A 16 4.32 -3.92 2.03
C VAL A 16 4.74 -5.21 1.34
N ARG A 17 4.03 -5.53 0.27
CA ARG A 17 4.22 -6.74 -0.54
C ARG A 17 4.49 -6.33 -1.99
N PRO A 18 5.66 -6.64 -2.56
CA PRO A 18 5.90 -6.43 -3.99
C PRO A 18 4.98 -7.37 -4.78
N ARG A 19 4.01 -6.81 -5.50
CA ARG A 19 3.12 -7.60 -6.39
C ARG A 19 3.78 -7.82 -7.74
N THR A 20 4.45 -6.78 -8.25
CA THR A 20 5.28 -6.83 -9.46
C THR A 20 6.56 -6.02 -9.25
N ARG A 21 7.45 -6.03 -10.24
CA ARG A 21 8.70 -5.24 -10.24
C ARG A 21 8.46 -3.73 -10.12
N SER A 22 7.26 -3.26 -10.47
CA SER A 22 6.88 -1.85 -10.51
C SER A 22 5.64 -1.51 -9.66
N ASP A 23 4.99 -2.50 -9.05
CA ASP A 23 3.71 -2.34 -8.33
C ASP A 23 3.78 -3.08 -7.00
N TRP A 24 3.57 -2.35 -5.91
CA TRP A 24 3.62 -2.85 -4.55
C TRP A 24 2.24 -2.68 -3.89
N ASP A 25 1.83 -3.71 -3.14
CA ASP A 25 0.60 -3.73 -2.37
C ASP A 25 0.92 -3.40 -0.91
N LEU A 26 0.26 -2.37 -0.38
CA LEU A 26 0.35 -1.95 1.01
C LEU A 26 -0.95 -2.35 1.69
N ALA A 27 -0.93 -3.50 2.34
CA ALA A 27 -2.07 -4.01 3.08
C ALA A 27 -2.06 -3.49 4.53
N PRO A 28 -3.20 -3.05 5.08
CA PRO A 28 -3.33 -2.78 6.49
C PRO A 28 -3.06 -4.06 7.30
N PHE A 29 -2.32 -3.95 8.41
CA PHE A 29 -2.06 -5.05 9.34
C PHE A 29 -2.48 -4.65 10.75
N GLY A 30 -2.64 -5.61 11.67
CA GLY A 30 -2.77 -5.31 13.11
C GLY A 30 -3.94 -4.41 13.50
N GLY A 31 -5.16 -4.67 12.99
CA GLY A 31 -6.34 -3.86 13.35
C GLY A 31 -6.40 -2.48 12.69
N ASN A 32 -5.49 -2.17 11.76
CA ASN A 32 -5.54 -0.97 10.95
C ASN A 32 -6.87 -0.90 10.14
N PRO A 33 -7.69 0.16 10.32
CA PRO A 33 -9.00 0.30 9.69
C PRO A 33 -8.94 0.76 8.22
N HIS A 34 -7.75 1.06 7.71
CA HIS A 34 -7.58 1.51 6.33
C HIS A 34 -7.79 0.36 5.33
N ARG A 35 -7.85 0.71 4.03
CA ARG A 35 -7.89 -0.27 2.93
C ARG A 35 -6.50 -0.48 2.35
N SER A 36 -6.27 -1.66 1.78
CA SER A 36 -5.07 -1.93 1.00
C SER A 36 -4.90 -0.91 -0.12
N ARG A 37 -3.70 -0.35 -0.23
CA ARG A 37 -3.33 0.63 -1.26
C ARG A 37 -2.33 0.00 -2.22
N ASN A 38 -2.37 0.42 -3.47
CA ASN A 38 -1.35 0.01 -4.45
C ASN A 38 -0.45 1.22 -4.66
N ALA A 39 0.85 1.01 -4.64
CA ALA A 39 1.83 2.06 -4.87
C ALA A 39 2.86 1.62 -5.90
N PRO A 40 3.38 2.54 -6.71
CA PRO A 40 4.50 2.24 -7.57
C PRO A 40 5.73 1.88 -6.72
N SER A 41 6.54 0.94 -7.21
CA SER A 41 7.85 0.70 -6.62
C SER A 41 8.75 1.93 -6.85
N PRO A 42 9.74 2.18 -5.98
CA PRO A 42 10.65 3.31 -6.14
C PRO A 42 11.62 3.16 -7.34
N GLY A 43 11.56 2.04 -8.08
CA GLY A 43 12.24 1.84 -9.36
C GLY A 43 13.70 1.43 -9.26
N TYR A 44 14.44 1.92 -8.26
CA TYR A 44 15.81 1.49 -7.96
C TYR A 44 15.85 0.25 -7.05
N GLU A 45 14.84 0.09 -6.20
CA GLU A 45 14.75 -1.00 -5.22
C GLU A 45 13.54 -1.91 -5.48
N LYS A 46 13.75 -3.21 -5.31
CA LYS A 46 12.73 -4.25 -5.47
C LYS A 46 12.39 -4.95 -4.16
N ASP A 47 13.27 -4.83 -3.17
CA ASP A 47 13.12 -5.47 -1.88
C ASP A 47 12.66 -4.44 -0.83
N PRO A 48 11.47 -4.61 -0.23
CA PRO A 48 10.96 -3.66 0.75
C PRO A 48 11.80 -3.60 2.02
N PHE A 49 12.69 -4.56 2.26
CA PHE A 49 13.63 -4.59 3.39
C PHE A 49 14.79 -3.62 3.25
N GLU A 50 15.20 -3.29 2.02
CA GLU A 50 16.29 -2.36 1.74
C GLU A 50 15.84 -0.89 1.94
N LEU A 51 14.54 -0.62 1.84
CA LEU A 51 14.00 0.73 2.03
C LEU A 51 14.08 1.19 3.49
N SER A 52 14.17 2.50 3.71
CA SER A 52 14.00 3.03 5.06
C SER A 52 12.52 3.16 5.42
N ARG A 53 12.20 3.24 6.73
CA ARG A 53 10.81 3.50 7.18
C ARG A 53 10.25 4.78 6.57
N GLU A 54 11.08 5.81 6.42
CA GLU A 54 10.72 7.09 5.80
C GLU A 54 10.38 6.96 4.31
N GLU A 55 11.05 6.06 3.60
CA GLU A 55 10.75 5.79 2.19
C GLU A 55 9.44 5.00 2.05
N LEU A 56 9.21 4.01 2.91
CA LEU A 56 7.94 3.29 2.99
C LEU A 56 6.78 4.25 3.33
N GLN A 57 7.03 5.21 4.22
CA GLN A 57 6.08 6.27 4.56
C GLN A 57 5.78 7.17 3.36
N THR A 58 6.80 7.61 2.62
CA THR A 58 6.65 8.43 1.41
C THR A 58 5.88 7.66 0.33
N LEU A 59 6.16 6.37 0.19
CA LEU A 59 5.49 5.48 -0.75
C LEU A 59 4.01 5.29 -0.39
N LEU A 60 3.68 5.17 0.91
CA LEU A 60 2.31 5.09 1.40
C LEU A 60 1.53 6.42 1.26
N ASP A 61 2.20 7.55 1.46
CA ASP A 61 1.64 8.90 1.28
C ASP A 61 1.34 9.20 -0.19
N SER A 62 2.25 8.80 -1.09
CA SER A 62 2.10 8.92 -2.55
C SER A 62 1.10 7.91 -3.13
N ALA A 63 0.81 6.81 -2.42
CA ALA A 63 -0.10 5.78 -2.88
C ALA A 63 -1.52 6.32 -3.07
N PRO A 64 -2.14 6.16 -4.26
CA PRO A 64 -3.51 6.58 -4.46
C PRO A 64 -4.46 5.88 -3.49
N ILE A 65 -5.28 6.67 -2.79
CA ILE A 65 -6.35 6.14 -1.95
C ILE A 65 -7.33 5.40 -2.88
N PRO A 66 -7.61 4.11 -2.65
CA PRO A 66 -8.54 3.37 -3.48
C PRO A 66 -9.90 4.03 -3.43
N LYS A 67 -10.37 4.54 -4.57
CA LYS A 67 -11.71 5.14 -4.67
C LYS A 67 -12.74 4.06 -4.29
N PRO A 68 -13.75 4.38 -3.48
CA PRO A 68 -14.85 3.45 -3.23
C PRO A 68 -15.45 3.09 -4.59
N ARG A 69 -15.44 1.79 -4.93
CA ARG A 69 -15.99 1.28 -6.18
C ARG A 69 -17.45 1.72 -6.25
N ALA A 70 -17.78 2.63 -7.16
CA ALA A 70 -19.15 3.05 -7.39
C ALA A 70 -19.97 1.79 -7.70
N LYS A 71 -20.92 1.45 -6.82
CA LYS A 71 -21.89 0.40 -7.11
C LYS A 71 -22.64 0.86 -8.36
N LYS A 72 -22.45 0.17 -9.49
CA LYS A 72 -23.38 0.25 -10.61
C LYS A 72 -24.74 -0.14 -10.04
N SER A 73 -25.65 0.84 -9.98
CA SER A 73 -27.05 0.57 -9.61
C SER A 73 -27.62 -0.40 -10.65
N PRO A 74 -28.27 -1.50 -10.24
CA PRO A 74 -28.86 -2.47 -11.17
C PRO A 74 -30.10 -1.96 -11.91
N PHE A 75 -30.58 -0.76 -11.57
CA PHE A 75 -31.65 -0.06 -12.28
C PHE A 75 -31.05 1.01 -13.18
N GLY A 76 -30.63 0.59 -14.38
CA GLY A 76 -30.58 1.48 -15.54
C GLY A 76 -31.98 1.50 -16.14
N ASP A 77 -32.48 2.71 -16.41
CA ASP A 77 -33.75 3.03 -17.08
C ASP A 77 -34.11 2.08 -18.24
#